data_AF-A0A8S3YDT9-F1
#
_entry.id   AF-A0A8S3YDT9-F1
#
_cell.length_a   1.000
_cell.length_b   1.000
_cell.length_c   1.000
_cell.angle_alpha   90.00
_cell.angle_beta   90.00
_cell.angle_gamma   90.00
#
_symmetry.space_group_name_H-M   'P 1'
#
loop_
_entity.id
_entity.type
_entity.pdbx_description
1 polymer ?
#
loop_
_entity_poly.entity_id
_entity_poly.type
_entity_poly.pdbx_seq_one_letter_code
_entity_poly.pdbx_strand_id
1 'polypeptide(L)'
;MADKTDKESEEQLFTEVYCGKRQRSSPDAVMRNQKQAKVNYWLATPAVPTSNQADKPEIQTLKPKRSPPLFIDGVKNIKPLMKLLEDVTKGEYEIKVLRGDRVKIQPKSAESYSTIYKQLKAKDTEFYSYQPKQDRSFRVVLIHLHPSTDKEDIKIAIEELHHKVVNVWNIKNLRTKQALPM
;
A
#
# COMPACT_ATOMS: atom_id res chain seq x y z
N MET A 1 -10.41 62.73 15.41
CA MET A 1 -9.76 62.45 14.11
C MET A 1 -9.19 61.05 14.17
N ALA A 2 -9.58 60.19 13.22
CA ALA A 2 -9.27 58.76 13.23
C ALA A 2 -7.85 58.50 12.70
N ASP A 3 -7.10 57.70 13.46
CA ASP A 3 -5.77 57.19 13.12
C ASP A 3 -5.96 55.91 12.29
N LYS A 4 -5.52 55.92 11.03
CA LYS A 4 -5.58 54.76 10.12
C LYS A 4 -4.21 54.13 10.03
N THR A 5 -4.09 52.94 10.61
CA THR A 5 -2.99 52.02 10.41
C THR A 5 -3.23 51.24 9.12
N ASP A 6 -2.45 51.55 8.08
CA ASP A 6 -2.45 50.78 6.84
C ASP A 6 -1.63 49.50 7.05
N LYS A 7 -2.31 48.35 6.96
CA LYS A 7 -1.71 47.02 6.91
C LYS A 7 -1.29 46.75 5.47
N GLU A 8 0.01 46.70 5.20
CA GLU A 8 0.55 46.15 3.96
C GLU A 8 0.40 44.62 4.00
N SER A 9 -0.49 44.08 3.15
CA SER A 9 -0.61 42.66 2.89
C SER A 9 0.25 42.30 1.68
N GLU A 10 1.35 41.59 1.91
CA GLU A 10 2.17 41.01 0.85
C GLU A 10 1.40 39.85 0.19
N GLU A 11 0.83 40.10 -1.00
CA GLU A 11 0.24 39.07 -1.83
C GLU A 11 1.33 38.27 -2.54
N GLN A 12 1.53 37.01 -2.10
CA GLN A 12 2.40 36.05 -2.77
C GLN A 12 1.77 35.64 -4.11
N LEU A 13 2.25 36.24 -5.20
CA LEU A 13 1.90 35.86 -6.57
C LEU A 13 2.42 34.45 -6.90
N PHE A 14 1.51 33.48 -6.99
CA PHE A 14 1.83 32.14 -7.47
C PHE A 14 1.82 32.12 -9.01
N THR A 15 2.93 31.77 -9.64
CA THR A 15 3.00 31.61 -11.09
C THR A 15 2.55 30.21 -11.51
N GLU A 16 1.58 30.14 -12.42
CA GLU A 16 1.03 28.89 -12.94
C GLU A 16 2.02 28.23 -13.92
N VAL A 17 2.48 27.01 -13.60
CA VAL A 17 3.38 26.24 -14.48
C VAL A 17 2.54 25.42 -15.46
N TYR A 18 2.55 25.80 -16.73
CA TYR A 18 1.89 25.05 -17.80
C TYR A 18 2.61 23.71 -18.05
N CYS A 19 1.99 22.61 -17.61
CA CYS A 19 2.45 21.25 -17.89
C CYS A 19 1.80 20.71 -19.18
N GLY A 20 2.34 21.13 -20.33
CA GLY A 20 2.02 20.50 -21.61
C GLY A 20 2.39 19.01 -21.61
N LYS A 21 1.47 18.15 -22.06
CA LYS A 21 1.74 16.70 -22.21
C LYS A 21 2.89 16.51 -23.20
N ARG A 22 4.06 16.05 -22.72
CA ARG A 22 5.17 15.67 -23.61
C ARG A 22 4.68 14.61 -24.59
N GLN A 23 4.83 14.88 -25.88
CA GLN A 23 4.58 13.90 -26.93
C GLN A 23 5.55 12.72 -26.76
N ARG A 24 5.02 11.50 -26.82
CA ARG A 24 5.79 10.27 -26.64
C ARG A 24 6.58 9.98 -27.92
N SER A 25 7.86 10.30 -27.95
CA SER A 25 8.77 9.90 -29.04
C SER A 25 9.44 8.55 -28.73
N SER A 26 8.65 7.49 -28.52
CA SER A 26 9.19 6.13 -28.50
C SER A 26 8.85 5.46 -29.83
N PRO A 27 9.82 4.91 -30.58
CA PRO A 27 9.51 4.14 -31.77
C PRO A 27 8.45 3.07 -31.46
N ASP A 28 7.40 3.02 -32.28
CA ASP A 28 6.32 2.03 -32.16
C ASP A 28 6.91 0.63 -32.29
N ALA A 29 7.15 0.00 -31.14
CA ALA A 29 7.47 -1.41 -31.09
C ALA A 29 6.17 -2.18 -31.35
N VAL A 30 5.88 -2.43 -32.62
CA VAL A 30 4.95 -3.48 -33.04
C VAL A 30 5.55 -4.80 -32.55
N MET A 31 5.21 -5.19 -31.33
CA MET A 31 5.57 -6.49 -30.77
C MET A 31 4.78 -7.56 -31.52
N ARG A 32 5.34 -8.06 -32.63
CA ARG A 32 4.92 -9.36 -33.16
C ARG A 32 5.28 -10.40 -32.11
N ASN A 33 4.33 -11.25 -31.72
CA ASN A 33 4.62 -12.43 -30.91
C ASN A 33 5.55 -13.36 -31.68
N GLN A 34 6.86 -13.14 -31.58
CA GLN A 34 7.85 -14.07 -32.06
C GLN A 34 7.86 -15.23 -31.09
N LYS A 35 7.51 -16.43 -31.57
CA LYS A 35 7.77 -17.68 -30.84
C LYS A 35 9.25 -17.67 -30.48
N GLN A 36 9.58 -17.74 -29.19
CA GLN A 36 10.98 -17.74 -28.74
C GLN A 36 11.72 -18.88 -29.43
N ALA A 37 12.85 -18.55 -30.06
CA ALA A 37 13.74 -19.57 -30.62
C ALA A 37 14.26 -20.45 -29.47
N LYS A 38 14.17 -21.77 -29.65
CA LYS A 38 14.62 -22.75 -28.66
C LYS A 38 16.14 -22.59 -28.49
N VAL A 39 16.57 -22.07 -27.35
CA VAL A 39 17.99 -21.92 -27.04
C VAL A 39 18.51 -23.28 -26.58
N ASN A 40 19.33 -23.94 -27.40
CA ASN A 40 20.01 -25.18 -27.02
C ASN A 40 21.20 -24.83 -26.11
N TYR A 41 20.95 -24.66 -24.82
CA TYR A 41 21.98 -24.50 -23.79
C TYR A 41 22.01 -25.73 -22.90
N TRP A 42 23.19 -26.30 -22.66
CA TRP A 42 23.36 -27.59 -21.98
C TRP A 42 23.02 -27.60 -20.48
N LEU A 43 22.82 -26.43 -19.85
CA LEU A 43 22.25 -26.32 -18.50
C LEU A 43 20.74 -26.04 -18.49
N ALA A 44 20.07 -25.99 -19.64
CA ALA A 44 18.62 -25.82 -19.69
C ALA A 44 17.93 -27.17 -19.40
N THR A 45 17.13 -27.23 -18.34
CA THR A 45 16.21 -28.36 -18.14
C THR A 45 15.17 -28.38 -19.27
N PRO A 46 14.85 -29.55 -19.85
CA PRO A 46 13.86 -29.62 -20.93
C PRO A 46 12.52 -29.10 -20.43
N ALA A 47 11.85 -28.29 -21.26
CA ALA A 47 10.55 -27.72 -20.94
C ALA A 47 9.56 -28.84 -20.56
N VAL A 48 9.12 -28.82 -19.30
CA VAL A 48 8.09 -29.74 -18.77
C VAL A 48 6.82 -29.54 -19.60
N PRO A 49 6.20 -30.61 -20.14
CA PRO A 49 4.92 -30.49 -20.80
C PRO A 49 3.87 -30.04 -19.78
N THR A 50 3.32 -28.84 -19.94
CA THR A 50 2.18 -28.37 -19.16
C THR A 50 0.95 -29.21 -19.52
N SER A 51 0.69 -30.25 -18.75
CA SER A 51 -0.61 -30.94 -18.74
C SER A 51 -1.57 -30.14 -17.88
N ASN A 52 -2.59 -29.55 -18.50
CA ASN A 52 -3.67 -28.85 -17.81
C ASN A 52 -4.58 -29.88 -17.13
N GLN A 53 -4.20 -30.31 -15.92
CA GLN A 53 -5.13 -30.91 -14.97
C GLN A 53 -4.83 -30.36 -13.59
N ALA A 54 -5.72 -29.50 -13.08
CA ALA A 54 -5.72 -29.13 -11.67
C ALA A 54 -7.12 -28.64 -11.23
N ASP A 55 -8.09 -29.55 -11.19
CA ASP A 55 -9.13 -29.48 -10.16
C ASP A 55 -8.63 -30.28 -8.97
N LYS A 56 -7.82 -29.62 -8.13
CA LYS A 56 -7.45 -30.11 -6.80
C LYS A 56 -7.42 -28.91 -5.87
N PRO A 57 -8.15 -28.91 -4.74
CA PRO A 57 -8.10 -27.81 -3.79
C PRO A 57 -6.73 -27.82 -3.11
N GLU A 58 -5.80 -27.04 -3.66
CA GLU A 58 -4.49 -26.82 -3.07
C GLU A 58 -4.67 -25.95 -1.82
N ILE A 59 -4.50 -26.57 -0.64
CA ILE A 59 -4.35 -25.87 0.63
C ILE A 59 -3.07 -25.03 0.48
N GLN A 60 -3.22 -23.77 0.08
CA GLN A 60 -2.12 -22.84 -0.05
C GLN A 60 -1.45 -22.70 1.32
N THR A 61 -0.24 -23.23 1.47
CA THR A 61 0.58 -22.93 2.63
C THR A 61 0.85 -21.41 2.63
N LEU A 62 0.14 -20.69 3.51
CA LEU A 62 0.21 -19.24 3.60
C LEU A 62 1.67 -18.85 3.90
N LYS A 63 2.39 -18.33 2.90
CA LYS A 63 3.73 -17.77 3.12
C LYS A 63 3.64 -16.74 4.26
N PRO A 64 4.56 -16.77 5.23
CA PRO A 64 4.49 -15.84 6.37
C PRO A 64 4.56 -14.40 5.86
N LYS A 65 3.48 -13.64 6.11
CA LYS A 65 3.41 -12.22 5.75
C LYS A 65 4.37 -11.46 6.65
N ARG A 66 5.42 -10.88 6.07
CA ARG A 66 6.38 -10.06 6.80
C ARG A 66 5.73 -8.77 7.29
N SER A 67 6.13 -8.33 8.48
CA SER A 67 5.73 -7.05 9.05
C SER A 67 6.20 -5.88 8.17
N PRO A 68 5.45 -4.76 8.14
CA PRO A 68 5.89 -3.58 7.41
C PRO A 68 7.13 -2.96 8.07
N PRO A 69 8.00 -2.29 7.29
CA PRO A 69 9.13 -1.56 7.82
C PRO A 69 8.69 -0.26 8.50
N LEU A 70 9.44 0.13 9.54
CA LEU A 70 9.36 1.45 10.16
C LEU A 70 10.56 2.29 9.70
N PHE A 71 10.31 3.55 9.39
CA PHE A 71 11.32 4.52 9.02
C PHE A 71 11.33 5.64 10.04
N ILE A 72 12.46 5.84 10.69
CA ILE A 72 12.66 6.90 11.69
C ILE A 72 13.51 7.99 11.04
N ASP A 73 13.11 9.24 11.22
CA ASP A 73 13.84 10.41 10.73
C ASP A 73 14.63 11.09 11.87
N GLY A 74 15.68 11.84 11.54
CA GLY A 74 16.43 12.64 12.51
C GLY A 74 17.32 11.87 13.50
N VAL A 75 17.70 10.63 13.18
CA VAL A 75 18.54 9.78 14.06
C VAL A 75 20.02 10.16 13.91
N LYS A 76 20.46 11.17 14.66
CA LYS A 76 21.89 11.53 14.77
C LYS A 76 22.71 10.52 15.57
N ASN A 77 22.09 9.95 16.61
CA ASN A 77 22.72 8.99 17.53
C ASN A 77 21.91 7.69 17.58
N ILE A 78 22.50 6.59 17.12
CA ILE A 78 21.79 5.29 17.01
C ILE A 78 21.76 4.48 18.32
N LYS A 79 22.70 4.70 19.23
CA LYS A 79 22.82 3.97 20.51
C LYS A 79 21.52 3.95 21.35
N PRO A 80 20.84 5.08 21.62
CA PRO A 80 19.61 5.06 22.40
C PRO A 80 18.48 4.28 21.73
N LEU A 81 18.42 4.33 20.38
CA LEU A 81 17.45 3.57 19.61
C LEU A 81 17.70 2.06 19.70
N MET A 82 18.96 1.63 19.63
CA MET A 82 19.31 0.21 19.79
C MET A 82 18.94 -0.34 21.17
N LYS A 83 19.24 0.41 22.25
CA LYS A 83 18.85 0.03 23.61
C LYS A 83 17.34 -0.15 23.74
N LEU A 84 16.56 0.81 23.24
CA LEU A 84 15.10 0.71 23.19
C LEU A 84 14.64 -0.58 22.50
N LEU A 85 15.22 -0.90 21.34
CA LEU A 85 14.80 -2.05 20.55
C LEU A 85 15.20 -3.38 21.20
N GLU A 86 16.36 -3.45 21.84
CA GLU A 86 16.81 -4.60 22.61
C GLU A 86 15.87 -4.89 23.79
N ASP A 87 15.50 -3.85 24.55
CA ASP A 87 14.59 -3.97 25.69
C ASP A 87 13.20 -4.49 25.27
N VAL A 88 12.72 -4.06 24.10
CA VAL A 88 11.33 -4.32 23.65
C VAL A 88 11.20 -5.63 22.87
N THR A 89 12.18 -5.97 22.05
CA THR A 89 12.03 -7.04 21.03
C THR A 89 13.10 -8.12 21.06
N LYS A 90 14.04 -8.07 22.02
CA LYS A 90 15.05 -9.11 22.24
C LYS A 90 15.80 -9.56 20.97
N GLY A 91 15.99 -8.65 19.99
CA GLY A 91 16.72 -8.92 18.75
C GLY A 91 15.90 -9.46 17.56
N GLU A 92 14.56 -9.45 17.62
CA GLU A 92 13.70 -9.88 16.49
C GLU A 92 13.51 -8.80 15.41
N TYR A 93 14.56 -8.03 15.11
CA TYR A 93 14.52 -6.94 14.15
C TYR A 93 15.81 -6.88 13.33
N GLU A 94 15.72 -6.26 12.15
CA GLU A 94 16.85 -5.89 11.32
C GLU A 94 16.90 -4.36 11.20
N ILE A 95 18.10 -3.78 11.32
CA ILE A 95 18.32 -2.34 11.15
C ILE A 95 19.11 -2.08 9.87
N LYS A 96 18.69 -1.07 9.10
CA LYS A 96 19.46 -0.50 8.00
C LYS A 96 19.51 1.01 8.14
N VAL A 97 20.71 1.57 8.09
CA VAL A 97 20.92 3.03 8.05
C VAL A 97 20.68 3.51 6.61
N LEU A 98 19.87 4.55 6.46
CA LEU A 98 19.56 5.21 5.19
C LEU A 98 20.30 6.55 5.10
N ARG A 99 20.21 7.21 3.95
CA ARG A 99 20.75 8.55 3.75
C ARG A 99 19.93 9.59 4.51
N GLY A 100 20.61 10.63 5.00
CA GLY A 100 20.00 11.78 5.66
C GLY A 100 19.44 11.46 7.04
N ASP A 101 20.28 10.93 7.93
CA ASP A 101 19.94 10.64 9.35
C ASP A 101 18.70 9.76 9.53
N ARG A 102 18.40 8.91 8.53
CA ARG A 102 17.25 8.02 8.54
C ARG A 102 17.64 6.61 8.90
N VAL A 103 16.80 5.94 9.68
CA VAL A 103 16.99 4.53 10.03
C VAL A 103 15.74 3.74 9.67
N LYS A 104 15.94 2.64 8.94
CA LYS A 104 14.89 1.67 8.64
C LYS A 104 15.02 0.49 9.60
N ILE A 105 13.92 0.19 10.27
CA ILE A 105 13.75 -0.97 11.12
C ILE A 105 12.80 -1.93 10.42
N GLN A 106 13.22 -3.18 10.28
CA GLN A 106 12.44 -4.26 9.70
C GLN A 106 12.15 -5.31 10.78
N PRO A 107 10.95 -5.33 11.36
CA PRO A 107 10.56 -6.32 12.36
C PRO A 107 10.34 -7.70 11.70
N LYS A 108 10.67 -8.78 12.41
CA LYS A 108 10.46 -10.16 11.94
C LYS A 108 9.04 -10.66 12.23
N SER A 109 8.45 -10.24 13.35
CA SER A 109 7.12 -10.67 13.84
C SER A 109 6.12 -9.50 13.84
N ALA A 110 4.81 -9.80 13.75
CA ALA A 110 3.75 -8.79 13.86
C ALA A 110 3.65 -8.20 15.28
N GLU A 111 3.96 -9.01 16.30
CA GLU A 111 4.00 -8.58 17.69
C GLU A 111 5.14 -7.58 17.90
N SER A 112 6.34 -7.89 17.38
CA SER A 112 7.51 -7.01 17.43
C SER A 112 7.24 -5.66 16.74
N TYR A 113 6.51 -5.66 15.61
CA TYR A 113 6.10 -4.41 14.95
C TYR A 113 5.21 -3.56 15.87
N SER A 114 4.20 -4.18 16.49
CA SER A 114 3.21 -3.49 17.30
C SER A 114 3.82 -2.89 18.57
N THR A 115 4.75 -3.61 19.20
CA THR A 115 5.46 -3.12 20.39
C THR A 115 6.39 -1.96 20.05
N ILE A 116 7.19 -2.09 18.99
CA ILE A 116 8.06 -0.99 18.52
C ILE A 116 7.22 0.24 18.17
N TYR A 117 6.14 0.07 17.41
CA TYR A 117 5.26 1.18 17.02
C TYR A 117 4.70 1.93 18.22
N LYS A 118 4.21 1.20 19.24
CA LYS A 118 3.69 1.80 20.49
C LYS A 118 4.78 2.56 21.25
N GLN A 119 5.98 2.00 21.32
CA GLN A 119 7.11 2.61 22.04
C GLN A 119 7.63 3.88 21.34
N LEU A 120 7.76 3.85 20.00
CA LEU A 120 8.15 5.02 19.22
C LEU A 120 7.10 6.13 19.32
N LYS A 121 5.81 5.76 19.33
CA LYS A 121 4.70 6.71 19.52
C LYS A 121 4.67 7.27 20.94
N ALA A 122 4.94 6.47 21.96
CA ALA A 122 4.97 6.91 23.35
C ALA A 122 6.14 7.88 23.66
N LYS A 123 7.22 7.80 22.87
CA LYS A 123 8.37 8.71 22.97
C LYS A 123 8.28 9.92 22.03
N ASP A 124 7.15 10.13 21.36
CA ASP A 124 6.91 11.20 20.37
C ASP A 124 8.03 11.33 19.34
N THR A 125 8.58 10.19 18.90
CA THR A 125 9.61 10.17 17.86
C THR A 125 8.99 10.37 16.48
N GLU A 126 9.69 11.07 15.59
CA GLU A 126 9.26 11.23 14.19
C GLU A 126 9.56 9.96 13.40
N PHE A 127 8.50 9.25 13.01
CA PHE A 127 8.61 8.06 12.18
C PHE A 127 7.40 7.88 11.26
N TYR A 128 7.57 7.11 10.20
CA TYR A 128 6.48 6.65 9.34
C TYR A 128 6.59 5.16 9.08
N SER A 129 5.44 4.52 8.85
CA SER A 129 5.33 3.10 8.55
C SER A 129 4.20 2.86 7.55
N TYR A 130 4.29 1.77 6.80
CA TYR A 130 3.18 1.32 5.97
C TYR A 130 2.16 0.57 6.81
N GLN A 131 0.88 0.85 6.61
CA GLN A 131 -0.19 0.10 7.28
C GLN A 131 -0.14 -1.39 6.89
N PRO A 132 -0.14 -2.32 7.88
CA PRO A 132 -0.22 -3.75 7.63
C PRO A 132 -1.42 -4.11 6.75
N LYS A 133 -1.27 -5.14 5.90
CA LYS A 133 -2.38 -5.59 5.02
C LYS A 133 -3.59 -6.10 5.80
N GLN A 134 -3.39 -6.59 7.02
CA GLN A 134 -4.46 -7.09 7.89
C GLN A 134 -5.35 -5.96 8.40
N ASP A 135 -4.76 -4.81 8.72
CA ASP A 135 -5.48 -3.65 9.26
C ASP A 135 -6.01 -2.72 8.16
N ARG A 136 -5.48 -2.85 6.94
CA ARG A 136 -5.84 -1.99 5.82
C ARG A 136 -7.25 -2.33 5.34
N SER A 137 -8.12 -1.31 5.34
CA SER A 137 -9.44 -1.41 4.69
C SER A 137 -9.28 -1.74 3.20
N PHE A 138 -10.16 -2.62 2.70
CA PHE A 138 -10.18 -3.01 1.30
C PHE A 138 -11.58 -2.75 0.72
N ARG A 139 -11.64 -2.65 -0.60
CA ARG A 139 -12.88 -2.47 -1.35
C ARG A 139 -13.22 -3.77 -2.06
N VAL A 140 -14.45 -4.22 -1.87
CA VAL A 140 -15.02 -5.38 -2.57
C VAL A 140 -16.11 -4.88 -3.50
N VAL A 141 -16.24 -5.52 -4.65
CA VAL A 141 -17.34 -5.29 -5.58
C VAL A 141 -18.23 -6.51 -5.55
N LEU A 142 -19.49 -6.32 -5.14
CA LEU A 142 -20.53 -7.34 -5.27
C LEU A 142 -21.12 -7.23 -6.67
N ILE A 143 -21.19 -8.36 -7.37
CA ILE A 143 -21.66 -8.50 -8.76
C ILE A 143 -22.94 -9.35 -8.74
N HIS A 144 -23.82 -9.17 -9.72
CA HIS A 144 -25.13 -9.82 -9.86
C HIS A 144 -26.15 -9.37 -8.80
N LEU A 145 -26.06 -8.11 -8.36
CA LEU A 145 -27.02 -7.51 -7.45
C LEU A 145 -27.77 -6.38 -8.18
N HIS A 146 -29.11 -6.44 -8.11
CA HIS A 146 -29.94 -5.42 -8.73
C HIS A 146 -29.76 -4.07 -7.98
N PRO A 147 -29.65 -2.93 -8.68
CA PRO A 147 -29.39 -1.65 -8.02
C PRO A 147 -30.54 -1.13 -7.14
N SER A 148 -31.73 -1.72 -7.23
CA SER A 148 -32.84 -1.40 -6.32
C SER A 148 -32.71 -2.04 -4.94
N THR A 149 -31.74 -2.93 -4.72
CA THR A 149 -31.52 -3.52 -3.39
C THR A 149 -31.07 -2.44 -2.41
N ASP A 150 -31.64 -2.49 -1.21
CA ASP A 150 -31.35 -1.53 -0.15
C ASP A 150 -29.95 -1.73 0.43
N LYS A 151 -29.25 -0.61 0.65
CA LYS A 151 -27.87 -0.60 1.13
C LYS A 151 -27.73 -1.06 2.58
N GLU A 152 -28.75 -0.82 3.39
CA GLU A 152 -28.77 -1.22 4.80
C GLU A 152 -28.86 -2.74 4.94
N ASP A 153 -29.69 -3.41 4.13
CA ASP A 153 -29.79 -4.87 4.12
C ASP A 153 -28.45 -5.53 3.78
N ILE A 154 -27.74 -4.99 2.77
CA ILE A 154 -26.39 -5.45 2.40
C ILE A 154 -25.42 -5.27 3.56
N LYS A 155 -25.50 -4.13 4.26
CA LYS A 155 -24.63 -3.83 5.40
C LYS A 155 -24.87 -4.81 6.55
N ILE A 156 -26.13 -5.07 6.90
CA ILE A 156 -26.52 -6.02 7.94
C ILE A 156 -26.00 -7.42 7.60
N ALA A 157 -26.24 -7.90 6.37
CA ALA A 157 -25.78 -9.22 5.93
C ALA A 157 -24.24 -9.38 6.01
N ILE A 158 -23.48 -8.33 5.74
CA ILE A 158 -22.01 -8.36 5.86
C ILE A 158 -21.57 -8.32 7.33
N GLU A 159 -22.26 -7.57 8.18
CA GLU A 159 -21.99 -7.52 9.63
C GLU A 159 -22.30 -8.85 10.31
N GLU A 160 -23.34 -9.57 9.88
CA GLU A 160 -23.66 -10.93 10.29
C GLU A 160 -22.53 -11.94 9.97
N LEU A 161 -21.78 -11.71 8.89
CA LEU A 161 -20.59 -12.48 8.51
C LEU A 161 -19.32 -12.06 9.29
N HIS A 162 -19.47 -11.29 10.37
CA HIS A 162 -18.39 -10.77 11.22
C HIS A 162 -17.39 -9.87 10.47
N HIS A 163 -17.85 -9.16 9.45
CA HIS A 163 -17.05 -8.18 8.72
C HIS A 163 -17.47 -6.75 9.08
N LYS A 164 -16.49 -5.88 9.33
CA LYS A 164 -16.73 -4.46 9.61
C LYS A 164 -16.92 -3.68 8.32
N VAL A 165 -18.13 -3.17 8.08
CA VAL A 165 -18.44 -2.34 6.92
C VAL A 165 -18.06 -0.89 7.17
N VAL A 166 -17.33 -0.26 6.25
CA VAL A 166 -16.98 1.17 6.33
C VAL A 166 -17.97 2.03 5.54
N ASN A 167 -18.27 1.64 4.30
CA ASN A 167 -19.17 2.38 3.42
C ASN A 167 -19.72 1.45 2.33
N VAL A 168 -20.98 1.63 1.96
CA VAL A 168 -21.69 0.87 0.90
C VAL A 168 -22.30 1.85 -0.07
N TRP A 169 -22.01 1.68 -1.37
CA TRP A 169 -22.62 2.48 -2.42
C TRP A 169 -22.75 1.69 -3.72
N ASN A 170 -23.80 1.99 -4.47
CA ASN A 170 -24.00 1.38 -5.77
C ASN A 170 -23.03 1.97 -6.78
N ILE A 171 -22.43 1.09 -7.58
CA ILE A 171 -21.57 1.49 -8.68
C ILE A 171 -22.45 2.11 -9.77
N LYS A 172 -22.05 3.30 -10.22
CA LYS A 172 -22.71 4.04 -11.30
C LYS A 172 -21.80 4.06 -12.53
N ASN A 173 -22.39 4.03 -13.72
CA ASN A 173 -21.67 4.27 -14.95
C ASN A 173 -21.02 5.66 -14.92
N LEU A 174 -19.72 5.73 -15.22
CA LEU A 174 -18.95 6.98 -15.13
C LEU A 174 -19.54 8.10 -16.02
N ARG A 175 -20.05 7.75 -17.20
CA ARG A 175 -20.57 8.70 -18.20
C ARG A 175 -22.03 9.06 -17.96
N THR A 176 -22.92 8.08 -17.86
CA THR A 176 -24.37 8.32 -17.76
C THR A 176 -24.84 8.58 -16.33
N LYS A 177 -24.00 8.33 -15.32
CA LYS A 177 -24.34 8.41 -13.87
C LYS A 177 -25.51 7.54 -13.44
N GLN A 178 -25.98 6.66 -14.32
CA GLN A 178 -27.01 5.66 -14.03
C GLN A 178 -26.39 4.45 -13.31
N ALA A 179 -27.22 3.67 -12.61
CA ALA A 179 -26.78 2.44 -11.98
C ALA A 179 -26.21 1.47 -13.02
N LEU A 180 -25.08 0.84 -12.70
CA LEU A 180 -24.45 -0.13 -13.59
C LEU A 180 -25.01 -1.52 -13.29
N PRO A 181 -25.68 -2.19 -14.26
CA PRO A 181 -26.01 -3.61 -14.11
C PRO A 181 -24.71 -4.40 -14.23
N MET A 182 -24.21 -4.89 -13.10
CA MET A 182 -23.02 -5.76 -13.00
C MET A 182 -23.46 -7.14 -12.58
#